data_AF-A0A9X9C6T4-F1
#
_entry.id   AF-A0A9X9C6T4-F1
#
_cell.length_a   1.000
_cell.length_b   1.000
_cell.length_c   1.000
_cell.angle_alpha   90.00
_cell.angle_beta   90.00
_cell.angle_gamma   90.00
#
_symmetry.space_group_name_H-M   'P 1'
#
loop_
_entity.id
_entity.type
_entity.pdbx_description
1 polymer ?
#
loop_
_entity_poly.entity_id
_entity_poly.type
_entity_poly.pdbx_seq_one_letter_code
_entity_poly.pdbx_strand_id
1 'polypeptide(L)'
;MRFGLTACLLITSLRLQAAPIQDPVAFIKQMPYHQVVKELALSRCLAQVSDSDKAFSLDAARTANAMREWMPFDIESDDEKINALIGKYKSRVNEFHSETKGKSQGVTLNCLRLYHSPELDKLSRQLIAGNPDRTWNQDNAK
;
A
#
# COMPACT_ATOMS: atom_id res chain seq x y z
N MET A 1 24.67 46.97 -40.55
CA MET A 1 23.43 46.62 -39.82
C MET A 1 23.18 45.13 -40.02
N ARG A 2 23.25 44.31 -38.96
CA ARG A 2 22.92 42.88 -39.02
C ARG A 2 21.62 42.66 -38.23
N PHE A 3 20.55 42.29 -38.92
CA PHE A 3 19.27 41.91 -38.31
C PHE A 3 19.40 40.50 -37.75
N GLY A 4 19.25 40.35 -36.43
CA GLY A 4 19.17 39.05 -35.77
C GLY A 4 17.73 38.53 -35.81
N LEU A 5 17.49 37.43 -36.52
CA LEU A 5 16.24 36.67 -36.41
C LEU A 5 16.24 35.98 -35.04
N THR A 6 15.32 36.36 -34.17
CA THR A 6 15.09 35.66 -32.89
C THR A 6 13.96 34.66 -33.12
N ALA A 7 14.31 33.37 -33.22
CA ALA A 7 13.34 32.29 -33.33
C ALA A 7 12.75 31.97 -31.94
N CYS A 8 11.46 32.27 -31.76
CA CYS A 8 10.72 31.94 -30.53
C CYS A 8 10.16 30.51 -30.66
N LEU A 9 10.82 29.53 -30.05
CA LEU A 9 10.34 28.15 -29.96
C LEU A 9 9.28 28.05 -28.85
N LEU A 10 8.01 27.95 -29.24
CA LEU A 10 6.90 27.58 -28.36
C LEU A 10 7.03 26.09 -27.98
N ILE A 11 7.53 25.80 -26.79
CA ILE A 11 7.58 24.45 -26.24
C ILE A 11 6.21 24.13 -25.65
N THR A 12 5.35 23.44 -26.40
CA THR A 12 4.13 22.83 -25.87
C THR A 12 4.52 21.67 -24.95
N SER A 13 4.31 21.85 -23.64
CA SER A 13 4.57 20.80 -22.65
C SER A 13 3.52 19.69 -22.80
N LEU A 14 3.84 18.61 -23.52
CA LEU A 14 3.03 17.38 -23.45
C LEU A 14 3.12 16.83 -22.03
N ARG A 15 2.03 16.95 -21.27
CA ARG A 15 1.80 16.18 -20.05
C ARG A 15 1.62 14.73 -20.49
N LEU A 16 2.64 13.88 -20.35
CA LEU A 16 2.45 12.43 -20.41
C LEU A 16 1.51 12.04 -19.27
N GLN A 17 0.23 11.84 -19.56
CA GLN A 17 -0.65 11.09 -18.68
C GLN A 17 -0.33 9.61 -18.86
N ALA A 18 -0.22 8.88 -17.75
CA ALA A 18 -0.16 7.42 -17.81
C ALA A 18 -1.38 6.89 -18.57
N ALA A 19 -1.18 5.89 -19.43
CA ALA A 19 -2.30 5.23 -20.11
C ALA A 19 -3.30 4.71 -19.07
N PRO A 20 -4.62 4.72 -19.37
CA PRO A 20 -5.63 4.19 -18.46
C PRO A 20 -5.29 2.74 -18.10
N ILE A 21 -5.33 2.41 -16.80
CA ILE A 21 -4.99 1.07 -16.33
C ILE A 21 -6.11 0.11 -16.74
N GLN A 22 -5.78 -0.85 -17.62
CA GLN A 22 -6.76 -1.82 -18.15
C GLN A 22 -7.18 -2.86 -17.09
N ASP A 23 -6.24 -3.35 -16.28
CA ASP A 23 -6.50 -4.15 -15.08
C ASP A 23 -5.78 -3.51 -13.87
N PRO A 24 -6.49 -2.76 -13.02
CA PRO A 24 -5.93 -2.06 -11.86
C PRO A 24 -5.19 -2.96 -10.86
N VAL A 25 -5.48 -4.26 -10.86
CA VAL A 25 -4.99 -5.22 -9.86
C VAL A 25 -4.14 -6.32 -10.49
N ALA A 26 -3.75 -6.20 -11.76
CA ALA A 26 -2.85 -7.17 -12.41
C ALA A 26 -1.57 -7.39 -11.59
N PHE A 27 -1.03 -6.33 -11.00
CA PHE A 27 0.16 -6.41 -10.15
C PHE A 27 -0.08 -7.15 -8.83
N ILE A 28 -1.31 -7.17 -8.31
CA ILE A 28 -1.71 -7.94 -7.11
C ILE A 28 -1.90 -9.41 -7.47
N LYS A 29 -2.56 -9.71 -8.58
CA LYS A 29 -2.88 -11.10 -9.00
C LYS A 29 -1.64 -11.97 -9.26
N GLN A 30 -0.50 -11.34 -9.56
CA GLN A 30 0.79 -12.02 -9.75
C GLN A 30 1.62 -12.15 -8.47
N MET A 31 1.22 -11.51 -7.36
CA MET A 31 1.93 -11.64 -6.08
C MET A 31 1.64 -13.00 -5.45
N PRO A 32 2.59 -13.57 -4.68
CA PRO A 32 2.28 -14.66 -3.77
C PRO A 32 1.25 -14.17 -2.74
N TYR A 33 0.31 -15.02 -2.33
CA TYR A 33 -0.78 -14.62 -1.45
C TYR A 33 -0.32 -14.00 -0.13
N HIS A 34 0.77 -14.50 0.46
CA HIS A 34 1.34 -13.89 1.67
C HIS A 34 1.76 -12.43 1.47
N GLN A 35 2.08 -12.01 0.25
CA GLN A 35 2.40 -10.63 -0.07
C GLN A 35 1.12 -9.78 -0.16
N VAL A 36 0.03 -10.33 -0.73
CA VAL A 36 -1.28 -9.65 -0.80
C VAL A 36 -1.81 -9.32 0.61
N VAL A 37 -1.60 -10.21 1.60
CA VAL A 37 -1.92 -9.92 3.01
C VAL A 37 -1.10 -8.74 3.55
N LYS A 38 0.17 -8.60 3.14
CA LYS A 38 1.01 -7.46 3.55
C LYS A 38 0.52 -6.16 2.93
N GLU A 39 0.07 -6.18 1.68
CA GLU A 39 -0.56 -5.03 1.02
C GLU A 39 -1.83 -4.61 1.77
N LEU A 40 -2.70 -5.57 2.13
CA LEU A 40 -3.87 -5.32 2.98
C LEU A 40 -3.49 -4.64 4.29
N ALA A 41 -2.50 -5.20 5.01
CA ALA A 41 -2.06 -4.68 6.31
C ALA A 41 -1.47 -3.27 6.20
N LEU A 42 -0.68 -2.98 5.15
CA LEU A 42 -0.11 -1.66 4.90
C LEU A 42 -1.21 -0.64 4.60
N SER A 43 -2.09 -0.92 3.64
CA SER A 43 -3.19 -0.03 3.27
C SER A 43 -4.10 0.25 4.47
N ARG A 44 -4.41 -0.77 5.28
CA ARG A 44 -5.21 -0.59 6.48
C ARG A 44 -4.48 0.21 7.56
N CYS A 45 -3.18 0.00 7.75
CA CYS A 45 -2.41 0.82 8.67
C CYS A 45 -2.45 2.30 8.26
N LEU A 46 -2.25 2.59 6.96
CA LEU A 46 -2.33 3.95 6.42
C LEU A 46 -3.71 4.58 6.64
N ALA A 47 -4.79 3.81 6.47
CA ALA A 47 -6.14 4.25 6.78
C ALA A 47 -6.31 4.59 8.27
N GLN A 48 -5.79 3.75 9.17
CA GLN A 48 -5.93 3.93 10.63
C GLN A 48 -5.07 5.05 11.22
N VAL A 49 -3.99 5.45 10.55
CA VAL A 49 -3.11 6.55 11.02
C VAL A 49 -3.40 7.89 10.35
N SER A 50 -4.29 7.91 9.37
CA SER A 50 -4.78 9.13 8.73
C SER A 50 -6.08 9.59 9.35
N ASP A 51 -6.44 10.85 9.10
CA ASP A 51 -7.68 11.44 9.55
C ASP A 51 -8.87 10.70 8.94
N SER A 52 -9.69 10.06 9.78
CA SER A 52 -10.74 9.12 9.36
C SER A 52 -11.85 9.75 8.53
N ASP A 53 -12.03 11.08 8.58
CA ASP A 53 -13.01 11.83 7.80
C ASP A 53 -12.51 12.27 6.42
N LYS A 54 -11.24 11.98 6.08
CA LYS A 54 -10.62 12.41 4.82
C LYS A 54 -10.68 11.34 3.75
N ALA A 55 -10.75 11.80 2.50
CA ALA A 55 -10.78 10.97 1.31
C ALA A 55 -9.65 9.92 1.28
N PHE A 56 -8.45 10.28 1.75
CA PHE A 56 -7.31 9.36 1.80
C PHE A 56 -7.54 8.17 2.75
N SER A 57 -8.08 8.39 3.94
CA SER A 57 -8.34 7.30 4.89
C SER A 57 -9.38 6.33 4.33
N LEU A 58 -10.46 6.87 3.75
CA LEU A 58 -11.50 6.07 3.10
C LEU A 58 -10.98 5.28 1.89
N ASP A 59 -10.15 5.91 1.06
CA ASP A 59 -9.52 5.28 -0.11
C ASP A 59 -8.63 4.11 0.33
N ALA A 60 -7.70 4.35 1.26
CA ALA A 60 -6.82 3.31 1.79
C ALA A 60 -7.59 2.17 2.48
N ALA A 61 -8.68 2.46 3.18
CA ALA A 61 -9.56 1.45 3.77
C ALA A 61 -10.24 0.59 2.70
N ARG A 62 -10.71 1.20 1.61
CA ARG A 62 -11.28 0.48 0.46
C ARG A 62 -10.24 -0.35 -0.25
N THR A 63 -9.03 0.17 -0.45
CA THR A 63 -7.90 -0.59 -1.01
C THR A 63 -7.62 -1.83 -0.17
N ALA A 64 -7.51 -1.71 1.15
CA ALA A 64 -7.27 -2.84 2.05
C ALA A 64 -8.37 -3.90 1.94
N ASN A 65 -9.64 -3.47 1.92
CA ASN A 65 -10.79 -4.38 1.83
C ASN A 65 -10.85 -5.12 0.48
N ALA A 66 -10.44 -4.48 -0.61
CA ALA A 66 -10.41 -5.06 -1.95
C ALA A 66 -9.34 -6.15 -2.11
N MET A 67 -8.22 -6.08 -1.38
CA MET A 67 -7.15 -7.10 -1.46
C MET A 67 -7.64 -8.52 -1.20
N ARG A 68 -8.69 -8.67 -0.39
CA ARG A 68 -9.29 -9.97 -0.03
C ARG A 68 -9.91 -10.69 -1.23
N GLU A 69 -10.27 -9.98 -2.29
CA GLU A 69 -10.81 -10.59 -3.52
C GLU A 69 -9.76 -11.45 -4.25
N TRP A 70 -8.47 -11.21 -4.00
CA TRP A 70 -7.36 -11.79 -4.76
C TRP A 70 -6.50 -12.77 -3.94
N MET A 71 -7.02 -13.26 -2.81
CA MET A 71 -6.35 -14.26 -1.97
C MET A 71 -7.36 -15.12 -1.18
N PRO A 72 -7.05 -16.39 -0.88
CA PRO A 72 -7.93 -17.25 -0.09
C PRO A 72 -7.76 -16.93 1.40
N PHE A 73 -8.36 -15.82 1.83
CA PHE A 73 -8.28 -15.24 3.18
C PHE A 73 -9.63 -15.36 3.92
N ASP A 74 -9.62 -15.84 5.16
CA ASP A 74 -10.82 -15.97 5.99
C ASP A 74 -11.09 -14.70 6.78
N ILE A 75 -12.09 -13.94 6.35
CA ILE A 75 -12.46 -12.67 6.99
C ILE A 75 -12.97 -12.85 8.42
N GLU A 76 -13.66 -13.95 8.74
CA GLU A 76 -14.34 -14.11 10.02
C GLU A 76 -13.34 -14.35 11.15
N SER A 77 -12.26 -15.08 10.88
CA SER A 77 -11.26 -15.44 11.88
C SER A 77 -10.01 -14.57 11.90
N ASP A 78 -9.68 -13.90 10.78
CA ASP A 78 -8.32 -13.39 10.58
C ASP A 78 -8.21 -11.86 10.54
N ASP A 79 -9.32 -11.15 10.38
CA ASP A 79 -9.32 -9.67 10.33
C ASP A 79 -8.81 -9.05 11.65
N GLU A 80 -9.24 -9.62 12.78
CA GLU A 80 -8.82 -9.19 14.11
C GLU A 80 -7.31 -9.39 14.34
N LYS A 81 -6.71 -10.46 13.80
CA LYS A 81 -5.27 -10.74 13.95
C LYS A 81 -4.43 -9.67 13.26
N ILE A 82 -4.84 -9.24 12.06
CA ILE A 82 -4.20 -8.13 11.34
C ILE A 82 -4.37 -6.83 12.11
N ASN A 83 -5.59 -6.53 12.58
CA ASN A 83 -5.87 -5.29 13.33
C ASN A 83 -5.07 -5.22 14.64
N ALA A 84 -4.96 -6.34 15.35
CA ALA A 84 -4.16 -6.45 16.56
C ALA A 84 -2.67 -6.20 16.28
N LEU A 85 -2.13 -6.74 15.18
CA LEU A 85 -0.74 -6.49 14.79
C LEU A 85 -0.52 -5.03 14.39
N ILE A 86 -1.43 -4.43 13.60
CA ILE A 86 -1.39 -2.99 13.27
C ILE A 86 -1.34 -2.14 14.55
N GLY A 87 -2.17 -2.48 15.55
CA GLY A 87 -2.20 -1.80 16.85
C GLY A 87 -0.84 -1.71 17.56
N LYS A 88 0.01 -2.74 17.41
CA LYS A 88 1.37 -2.78 18.01
C LYS A 88 2.37 -1.82 17.34
N TYR A 89 2.10 -1.37 16.13
CA TYR A 89 3.03 -0.54 15.35
C TYR A 89 2.52 0.89 15.18
N LYS A 90 1.24 1.09 14.85
CA LYS A 90 0.72 2.36 14.34
C LYS A 90 0.99 3.58 15.23
N SER A 91 0.96 3.39 16.55
CA SER A 91 1.09 4.47 17.55
C SER A 91 2.49 4.60 18.16
N ARG A 92 3.51 3.90 17.65
CA ARG A 92 4.87 4.01 18.19
C ARG A 92 5.37 5.47 18.10
N VAL A 93 5.94 5.95 19.20
CA VAL A 93 6.64 7.24 19.23
C VAL A 93 8.00 7.06 18.58
N ASN A 94 8.29 7.82 17.53
CA ASN A 94 9.58 7.77 16.84
C ASN A 94 10.54 8.80 17.45
N GLU A 95 11.66 8.34 18.00
CA GLU A 95 12.72 9.19 18.55
C GLU A 95 13.61 9.75 17.43
N PHE A 96 13.13 10.82 16.79
CA PHE A 96 13.87 11.48 15.73
C PHE A 96 15.08 12.28 16.25
N HIS A 97 16.21 12.15 15.56
CA HIS A 97 17.48 12.68 16.06
C HIS A 97 17.66 14.21 15.95
N SER A 98 17.00 14.93 15.04
CA SER A 98 17.03 16.42 15.07
C SER A 98 16.12 17.10 14.04
N GLU A 99 15.99 16.57 12.82
CA GLU A 99 15.40 17.34 11.71
C GLU A 99 13.86 17.39 11.70
N THR A 100 13.24 16.34 12.23
CA THR A 100 11.78 16.13 12.26
C THR A 100 11.20 16.16 13.68
N LYS A 101 12.03 16.40 14.70
CA LYS A 101 11.63 16.40 16.10
C LYS A 101 10.50 17.43 16.31
N GLY A 102 9.32 16.95 16.68
CA GLY A 102 8.13 17.77 16.92
C GLY A 102 7.34 18.21 15.67
N LYS A 103 7.76 17.86 14.45
CA LYS A 103 7.07 18.25 13.21
C LYS A 103 6.12 17.17 12.68
N SER A 104 6.36 15.91 13.02
CA SER A 104 5.49 14.78 12.69
C SER A 104 5.74 13.64 13.68
N GLN A 105 4.71 12.87 13.99
CA GLN A 105 4.86 11.64 14.77
C GLN A 105 5.53 10.51 13.96
N GLY A 106 5.61 10.62 12.63
CA GLY A 106 6.20 9.58 11.79
C GLY A 106 5.31 8.34 11.64
N VAL A 107 3.99 8.52 11.64
CA VAL A 107 3.05 7.38 11.57
C VAL A 107 3.15 6.59 10.26
N THR A 108 3.52 7.22 9.14
CA THR A 108 3.85 6.51 7.90
C THR A 108 5.03 5.57 8.09
N LEU A 109 6.08 6.00 8.81
CA LEU A 109 7.23 5.16 9.15
C LEU A 109 6.81 3.98 10.04
N ASN A 110 5.83 4.16 10.92
CA ASN A 110 5.27 3.06 11.71
C ASN A 110 4.60 2.00 10.83
N CYS A 111 3.83 2.40 9.83
CA CYS A 111 3.21 1.47 8.88
C CYS A 111 4.22 0.77 7.98
N LEU A 112 5.27 1.48 7.52
CA LEU A 112 6.37 0.85 6.79
C LEU A 112 7.15 -0.15 7.67
N ARG A 113 7.34 0.18 8.94
CA ARG A 113 7.98 -0.74 9.91
C ARG A 113 7.13 -1.99 10.15
N LEU A 114 5.81 -1.86 10.20
CA LEU A 114 4.89 -3.00 10.22
C LEU A 114 5.04 -3.83 8.94
N TYR A 115 5.00 -3.20 7.77
CA TYR A 115 5.04 -3.86 6.47
C TYR A 115 6.31 -4.71 6.26
N HIS A 116 7.44 -4.24 6.79
CA HIS A 116 8.72 -4.97 6.75
C HIS A 116 9.00 -5.83 7.99
N SER A 117 8.04 -5.97 8.92
CA SER A 117 8.26 -6.70 10.16
C SER A 117 8.28 -8.23 9.95
N PRO A 118 9.17 -8.97 10.63
CA PRO A 118 9.12 -10.44 10.66
C PRO A 118 7.78 -10.98 11.20
N GLU A 119 7.15 -10.25 12.12
CA GLU A 119 5.85 -10.61 12.69
C GLU A 119 4.76 -10.60 11.62
N LEU A 120 4.72 -9.59 10.76
CA LEU A 120 3.78 -9.55 9.65
C LEU A 120 4.10 -10.60 8.59
N ASP A 121 5.38 -10.85 8.28
CA ASP A 121 5.76 -11.90 7.33
C ASP A 121 5.32 -13.30 7.80
N LYS A 122 5.51 -13.59 9.09
CA LYS A 122 5.03 -14.84 9.69
C LYS A 122 3.51 -14.92 9.66
N LEU A 123 2.83 -13.86 10.10
CA LEU A 123 1.37 -13.83 10.15
C LEU A 123 0.79 -13.96 8.75
N SER A 124 1.34 -13.26 7.75
CA SER A 124 0.80 -13.23 6.40
C SER A 124 0.76 -14.60 5.73
N ARG A 125 1.70 -15.48 6.07
CA ARG A 125 1.72 -16.87 5.61
C ARG A 125 0.69 -17.74 6.32
N GLN A 126 0.37 -17.45 7.59
CA GLN A 126 -0.56 -18.22 8.41
C GLN A 126 -2.04 -17.96 8.07
N LEU A 127 -2.36 -16.78 7.51
CA LEU A 127 -3.73 -16.37 7.21
C LEU A 127 -4.20 -16.81 5.81
N ILE A 128 -3.38 -17.54 5.07
CA ILE A 128 -3.72 -18.03 3.73
C ILE A 128 -4.13 -19.50 3.83
N ALA A 129 -5.32 -19.81 3.33
CA ALA A 129 -5.73 -21.20 3.17
C ALA A 129 -4.93 -21.86 2.05
N GLY A 130 -4.25 -22.97 2.36
CA GLY A 130 -3.41 -23.69 1.39
C GLY A 130 -1.96 -23.17 1.32
N ASN A 131 -1.38 -23.15 0.12
CA ASN A 131 0.02 -22.75 -0.06
C ASN A 131 0.14 -21.20 -0.17
N PRO A 132 0.78 -20.52 0.79
CA PRO A 132 0.90 -19.06 0.80
C PRO A 132 1.76 -18.47 -0.33
N ASP A 133 2.57 -19.30 -1.00
CA ASP A 133 3.47 -18.89 -2.08
C ASP A 133 2.80 -18.98 -3.47
N ARG A 134 1.56 -19.49 -3.54
CA ARG A 134 0.76 -19.46 -4.77
C ARG A 134 0.24 -18.05 -5.05
N THR A 135 -0.16 -17.81 -6.29
CA THR A 135 -0.72 -16.52 -6.75
C THR A 135 -2.15 -16.71 -7.27
N TRP A 136 -2.91 -15.61 -7.31
CA TRP A 136 -4.27 -15.65 -7.85
C TRP A 136 -4.29 -16.13 -9.30
N ASN A 137 -3.33 -15.66 -10.12
CA ASN A 137 -3.20 -16.09 -11.51
C ASN A 137 -2.93 -17.59 -11.62
N GLN A 138 -2.13 -18.19 -10.73
CA GLN A 138 -1.87 -19.63 -10.76
C GLN A 138 -3.12 -20.47 -10.43
N ASP A 139 -4.05 -19.93 -9.65
CA ASP A 139 -5.28 -20.64 -9.25
C ASP A 139 -6.48 -20.34 -10.14
N ASN A 140 -6.50 -19.20 -10.84
CA ASN A 140 -7.69 -18.70 -11.53
C ASN A 140 -7.47 -18.26 -12.98
N ALA A 141 -6.23 -17.99 -13.40
CA ALA A 141 -5.98 -17.67 -14.81
C ALA A 141 -6.09 -18.97 -15.63
N LYS A 142 -7.08 -18.99 -16.54
CA LYS A 142 -7.17 -19.95 -17.63
C LYS A 142 -6.54 -19.38 -18.87
#